data_AF-A0A499VF81-F1
#
_entry.id   AF-A0A499VF81-F1
#
_cell.length_a   1.000
_cell.length_b   1.000
_cell.length_c   1.000
_cell.angle_alpha   90.00
_cell.angle_beta   90.00
_cell.angle_gamma   90.00
#
_symmetry.space_group_name_H-M   'P 1'
#
loop_
_entity.id
_entity.type
_entity.pdbx_description
1 polymer ?
#
loop_
_entity_poly.entity_id
_entity_poly.type
_entity_poly.pdbx_seq_one_letter_code
_entity_poly.pdbx_strand_id
1 'polypeptide(L)'
;MDLLLVATPDGSEPGLSLLVDQAYRRGCTVVAVAPARTPITEAVDGAHGLFAPMATAPYDQDAPLAASAPGVLWALLTPLLALLDRAGLLAAPPEALQKVADRLDHVAERCGPAIATYNNPAKTLAADLADALPVIWTEGPTAGPAGRRFTAALAELAGRPALTAELPEALAAHSVLLSGALAAGADPDDFFRDRVEEAQALHARVVLLRDRPTGGLSAAPAARELALSHDTAISELEPEEGGELETLAEMIAITDFAAVYLALASGA
;
A
#
# COMPACT_ATOMS: atom_id res chain seq x y z
N MET A 1 -14.58 -26.70 -6.09
CA MET A 1 -14.77 -26.40 -4.66
C MET A 1 -14.62 -24.91 -4.56
N ASP A 2 -15.63 -24.23 -4.04
CA ASP A 2 -15.65 -22.77 -4.01
C ASP A 2 -15.32 -22.32 -2.58
N LEU A 3 -14.46 -21.31 -2.46
CA LEU A 3 -13.93 -20.80 -1.19
C LEU A 3 -14.34 -19.33 -1.04
N LEU A 4 -14.96 -18.99 0.08
CA LEU A 4 -15.08 -17.61 0.53
C LEU A 4 -14.00 -17.35 1.59
N LEU A 5 -13.11 -16.43 1.28
CA LEU A 5 -12.10 -15.91 2.20
C LEU A 5 -12.55 -14.53 2.68
N VAL A 6 -12.77 -14.37 3.99
CA VAL A 6 -13.10 -13.09 4.62
C VAL A 6 -11.90 -12.61 5.42
N ALA A 7 -11.39 -11.42 5.12
CA ALA A 7 -10.32 -10.79 5.87
C ALA A 7 -10.77 -9.40 6.29
N THR A 8 -10.81 -9.14 7.59
CA THR A 8 -11.33 -7.88 8.13
C THR A 8 -10.62 -7.49 9.42
N PRO A 9 -10.28 -6.20 9.60
CA PRO A 9 -9.72 -5.69 10.85
C PRO A 9 -10.77 -5.38 11.94
N ASP A 10 -12.06 -5.46 11.64
CA ASP A 10 -13.17 -5.12 12.55
C ASP A 10 -14.01 -6.36 12.87
N GLY A 11 -14.52 -7.04 11.85
CA GLY A 11 -15.34 -8.24 12.00
C GLY A 11 -16.80 -7.97 12.40
N SER A 12 -17.20 -6.70 12.45
CA SER A 12 -18.56 -6.24 12.72
C SER A 12 -19.24 -5.53 11.55
N GLU A 13 -18.58 -5.49 10.38
CA GLU A 13 -19.06 -4.71 9.24
C GLU A 13 -20.44 -5.18 8.76
N PRO A 14 -21.33 -4.22 8.38
CA PRO A 14 -22.67 -4.55 7.93
C PRO A 14 -22.67 -5.51 6.73
N GLY A 15 -23.39 -6.61 6.88
CA GLY A 15 -23.59 -7.60 5.81
C GLY A 15 -22.57 -8.74 5.78
N LEU A 16 -21.52 -8.73 6.61
CA LEU A 16 -20.57 -9.85 6.66
C LEU A 16 -21.24 -11.17 7.06
N SER A 17 -22.10 -11.18 8.07
CA SER A 17 -22.84 -12.39 8.46
C SER A 17 -23.76 -12.87 7.33
N LEU A 18 -24.41 -11.96 6.61
CA LEU A 18 -25.24 -12.31 5.46
C LEU A 18 -24.40 -12.90 4.32
N LEU A 19 -23.21 -12.36 4.06
CA LEU A 19 -22.28 -12.89 3.06
C LEU A 19 -21.88 -14.32 3.40
N VAL A 20 -21.53 -14.58 4.67
CA VAL A 20 -21.19 -15.92 5.17
C VAL A 20 -22.36 -16.89 5.04
N ASP A 21 -23.56 -16.49 5.45
CA ASP A 21 -24.77 -17.31 5.31
C ASP A 21 -25.07 -17.66 3.85
N GLN A 22 -24.91 -16.71 2.92
CA GLN A 22 -25.12 -16.96 1.50
C GLN A 22 -24.05 -17.88 0.90
N ALA A 23 -22.80 -17.73 1.31
CA ALA A 23 -21.71 -18.60 0.88
C ALA A 23 -21.96 -20.04 1.33
N TYR A 24 -22.34 -20.24 2.60
CA TYR A 24 -22.69 -21.55 3.13
C TYR A 24 -23.87 -22.19 2.37
N ARG A 25 -24.95 -21.43 2.12
CA ARG A 25 -26.11 -21.92 1.35
C ARG A 25 -25.77 -22.30 -0.10
N ARG A 26 -24.71 -21.72 -0.66
CA ARG A 26 -24.20 -22.04 -2.00
C ARG A 26 -23.19 -23.18 -2.00
N GLY A 27 -22.88 -23.75 -0.84
CA GLY A 27 -21.90 -24.83 -0.69
C GLY A 27 -20.45 -24.35 -0.75
N CYS A 28 -20.19 -23.05 -0.58
CA CYS A 28 -18.84 -22.53 -0.45
C CYS A 28 -18.29 -22.89 0.94
N THR A 29 -17.02 -23.28 1.00
CA THR A 29 -16.30 -23.32 2.28
C THR A 29 -15.98 -21.90 2.70
N VAL A 30 -16.22 -21.57 3.97
CA VAL A 30 -15.97 -20.25 4.53
C VAL A 30 -14.71 -20.29 5.38
N VAL A 31 -13.81 -19.34 5.15
CA VAL A 31 -12.62 -19.12 5.97
C VAL A 31 -12.55 -17.64 6.31
N ALA A 32 -12.31 -17.32 7.58
CA ALA A 32 -12.20 -15.93 8.03
C ALA A 32 -10.90 -15.68 8.82
N VAL A 33 -10.28 -14.53 8.56
CA VAL A 33 -9.23 -13.92 9.37
C VAL A 33 -9.72 -12.58 9.89
N ALA A 34 -9.89 -12.47 11.21
CA ALA A 34 -10.45 -11.28 11.85
C ALA A 34 -10.04 -11.18 13.33
N PRO A 35 -10.30 -10.05 14.03
CA PRO A 35 -10.16 -10.00 15.47
C PRO A 35 -11.01 -11.08 16.15
N ALA A 36 -10.49 -11.66 17.22
CA ALA A 36 -11.21 -12.67 17.99
C ALA A 36 -12.41 -12.05 18.72
N ARG A 37 -13.47 -12.84 18.91
CA ARG A 37 -14.70 -12.45 19.65
C ARG A 37 -15.48 -11.32 18.96
N THR A 38 -15.56 -11.40 17.64
CA THR A 38 -16.32 -10.48 16.78
C THR A 38 -17.53 -11.18 16.17
N PRO A 39 -18.56 -10.46 15.68
CA PRO A 39 -19.75 -11.07 15.06
C PRO A 39 -19.43 -12.05 13.93
N ILE A 40 -18.37 -11.80 13.16
CA ILE A 40 -17.93 -12.73 12.11
C ILE A 40 -17.47 -14.09 12.65
N THR A 41 -16.99 -14.15 13.90
CA THR A 41 -16.61 -15.42 14.55
C THR A 41 -17.82 -16.34 14.69
N GLU A 42 -18.95 -15.82 15.16
CA GLU A 42 -20.19 -16.59 15.32
C GLU A 42 -20.79 -17.01 13.97
N ALA A 43 -20.75 -16.12 12.97
CA ALA A 43 -21.25 -16.42 11.63
C ALA A 43 -20.45 -17.56 10.96
N VAL A 44 -19.12 -17.54 11.09
CA VAL A 44 -18.24 -18.57 10.51
C VAL A 44 -18.44 -19.91 11.20
N ASP A 45 -18.60 -19.92 12.53
CA ASP A 45 -18.91 -21.15 13.29
C ASP A 45 -20.25 -21.76 12.86
N GLY A 46 -21.29 -20.92 12.72
CA GLY A 46 -22.61 -21.34 12.22
C GLY A 46 -22.60 -21.87 10.78
N ALA A 47 -21.66 -21.40 9.95
CA ALA A 47 -21.42 -21.88 8.59
C ALA A 47 -20.48 -23.12 8.53
N HIS A 48 -20.05 -23.65 9.67
CA HIS A 48 -19.06 -24.72 9.77
C HIS A 48 -17.74 -24.39 9.02
N GLY A 49 -17.38 -23.11 9.01
CA GLY A 49 -16.17 -22.60 8.39
C GLY A 49 -14.94 -22.67 9.30
N LEU A 50 -13.79 -22.25 8.78
CA LEU A 50 -12.56 -22.11 9.54
C LEU A 50 -12.37 -20.65 9.96
N PHE A 51 -12.27 -20.41 11.26
CA PHE A 51 -11.87 -19.12 11.80
C PHE A 51 -10.40 -19.17 12.23
N ALA A 52 -9.61 -18.20 11.76
CA ALA A 52 -8.26 -17.95 12.25
C ALA A 52 -8.20 -16.52 12.81
N PRO A 53 -7.77 -16.31 14.07
CA PRO A 53 -7.60 -14.96 14.57
C PRO A 53 -6.50 -14.24 13.78
N MET A 54 -6.66 -12.94 13.57
CA MET A 54 -5.55 -12.11 13.07
C MET A 54 -4.36 -12.20 14.03
N ALA A 55 -3.14 -12.11 13.50
CA ALA A 55 -1.94 -12.16 14.33
C ALA A 55 -1.85 -10.91 15.22
N THR A 56 -1.37 -11.08 16.45
CA THR A 56 -1.21 -10.00 17.43
C THR A 56 0.25 -9.69 17.65
N ALA A 57 0.62 -8.41 17.72
CA ALA A 57 1.96 -8.02 18.14
C ALA A 57 2.08 -8.00 19.68
N PRO A 58 3.26 -8.24 20.28
CA PRO A 58 3.46 -8.18 21.73
C PRO A 58 3.12 -6.82 22.36
N TYR A 59 3.08 -5.76 21.53
CA TYR A 59 2.80 -4.38 21.93
C TYR A 59 1.49 -3.84 21.35
N ASP A 60 0.60 -4.72 20.87
CA ASP A 60 -0.73 -4.27 20.41
C ASP A 60 -1.46 -3.59 21.58
N GLN A 61 -1.67 -2.30 21.42
CA GLN A 61 -2.48 -1.51 22.34
C GLN A 61 -3.94 -1.69 21.95
N ASP A 62 -4.84 -1.67 22.93
CA ASP A 62 -6.31 -1.77 22.76
C ASP A 62 -6.94 -0.58 21.99
N ALA A 63 -6.15 0.17 21.21
CA ALA A 63 -6.61 1.28 20.40
C ALA A 63 -7.12 0.79 19.04
N PRO A 64 -8.28 1.26 18.56
CA PRO A 64 -8.74 0.96 17.22
C PRO A 64 -7.75 1.55 16.21
N LEU A 65 -7.07 0.68 15.47
CA LEU A 65 -6.17 1.07 14.38
C LEU A 65 -6.98 1.31 13.10
N ALA A 66 -6.60 2.31 12.31
CA ALA A 66 -7.12 2.49 10.96
C ALA A 66 -6.90 1.19 10.15
N ALA A 67 -7.80 0.88 9.22
CA ALA A 67 -7.69 -0.34 8.40
C ALA A 67 -6.37 -0.35 7.59
N SER A 68 -5.91 0.82 7.15
CA SER A 68 -4.63 0.99 6.46
C SER A 68 -3.42 1.10 7.41
N ALA A 69 -3.59 1.00 8.72
CA ALA A 69 -2.47 1.00 9.65
C ALA A 69 -1.47 -0.13 9.30
N PRO A 70 -0.15 0.11 9.38
CA PRO A 70 0.84 -0.87 8.94
C PRO A 70 0.74 -2.23 9.63
N GLY A 71 0.51 -2.24 10.95
CA GLY A 71 0.39 -3.48 11.73
C GLY A 71 -0.83 -4.33 11.35
N VAL A 72 -1.94 -3.69 11.00
CA VAL A 72 -3.21 -4.36 10.68
C VAL A 72 -3.09 -5.24 9.43
N LEU A 73 -2.39 -4.76 8.41
CA LEU A 73 -2.17 -5.54 7.20
C LEU A 73 -1.44 -6.84 7.51
N TRP A 74 -0.30 -6.78 8.19
CA TRP A 74 0.51 -7.97 8.45
C TRP A 74 -0.19 -8.94 9.41
N ALA A 75 -0.98 -8.41 10.34
CA ALA A 75 -1.84 -9.19 11.22
C ALA A 75 -2.88 -10.03 10.44
N LEU A 76 -3.44 -9.48 9.37
CA LEU A 76 -4.38 -10.19 8.49
C LEU A 76 -3.65 -11.08 7.46
N LEU A 77 -2.62 -10.54 6.81
CA LEU A 77 -1.96 -11.18 5.67
C LEU A 77 -1.16 -12.42 6.06
N THR A 78 -0.50 -12.41 7.22
CA THR A 78 0.34 -13.54 7.66
C THR A 78 -0.45 -14.85 7.80
N PRO A 79 -1.55 -14.92 8.58
CA PRO A 79 -2.37 -16.14 8.63
C PRO A 79 -3.03 -16.47 7.29
N LEU A 80 -3.38 -15.47 6.47
CA LEU A 80 -3.88 -15.71 5.12
C LEU A 80 -2.86 -16.41 4.22
N LEU A 81 -1.60 -15.96 4.19
CA LEU A 81 -0.54 -16.59 3.41
C LEU A 81 -0.34 -18.04 3.86
N ALA A 82 -0.33 -18.30 5.17
CA ALA A 82 -0.24 -19.66 5.69
C ALA A 82 -1.44 -20.53 5.27
N LEU A 83 -2.67 -19.99 5.32
CA LEU A 83 -3.87 -20.70 4.89
C LEU A 83 -3.86 -21.02 3.40
N LEU A 84 -3.49 -20.04 2.56
CA LEU A 84 -3.46 -20.18 1.11
C LEU A 84 -2.34 -21.14 0.65
N ASP A 85 -1.19 -21.15 1.35
CA ASP A 85 -0.12 -22.14 1.14
C ASP A 85 -0.61 -23.56 1.47
N ARG A 86 -1.22 -23.76 2.64
CA ARG A 86 -1.77 -25.07 3.03
C ARG A 86 -2.91 -25.54 2.12
N ALA A 87 -3.64 -24.62 1.51
CA ALA A 87 -4.67 -24.92 0.52
C ALA A 87 -4.09 -25.19 -0.89
N GLY A 88 -2.80 -24.96 -1.10
CA GLY A 88 -2.14 -25.12 -2.41
C GLY A 88 -2.51 -24.04 -3.43
N LEU A 89 -2.97 -22.87 -2.97
CA LEU A 89 -3.37 -21.74 -3.82
C LEU A 89 -2.21 -20.80 -4.16
N LEU A 90 -1.20 -20.75 -3.30
CA LEU A 90 0.07 -20.05 -3.53
C LEU A 90 1.21 -20.79 -2.83
N ALA A 91 2.45 -20.35 -3.05
CA ALA A 91 3.61 -20.85 -2.32
C ALA A 91 4.07 -19.79 -1.30
N ALA A 92 3.83 -20.05 -0.02
CA ALA A 92 4.34 -19.26 1.10
C ALA A 92 4.80 -20.19 2.22
N PRO A 93 5.79 -21.07 1.96
CA PRO A 93 6.31 -21.97 2.98
C PRO A 93 6.95 -21.15 4.13
N PRO A 94 7.12 -21.75 5.32
CA PRO A 94 7.68 -21.05 6.48
C PRO A 94 9.00 -20.33 6.20
N GLU A 95 9.86 -20.90 5.35
CA GLU A 95 11.14 -20.29 4.96
C GLU A 95 10.95 -19.02 4.11
N ALA A 96 9.91 -18.95 3.28
CA ALA A 96 9.59 -17.75 2.52
C ALA A 96 9.03 -16.66 3.45
N LEU A 97 8.18 -17.04 4.42
CA LEU A 97 7.67 -16.10 5.42
C LEU A 97 8.78 -15.56 6.33
N GLN A 98 9.78 -16.38 6.67
CA GLN A 98 10.95 -15.92 7.41
C GLN A 98 11.73 -14.87 6.63
N LYS A 99 11.95 -15.06 5.32
CA LYS A 99 12.61 -14.04 4.48
C LYS A 99 11.83 -12.74 4.41
N VAL A 100 10.50 -12.82 4.36
CA VAL A 100 9.63 -11.64 4.44
C VAL A 100 9.83 -10.91 5.76
N ALA A 101 9.87 -11.63 6.89
CA ALA A 101 10.14 -11.04 8.19
C ALA A 101 11.52 -10.37 8.24
N ASP A 102 12.57 -11.04 7.79
CA ASP A 102 13.93 -10.50 7.73
C ASP A 102 13.99 -9.23 6.85
N ARG A 103 13.26 -9.24 5.73
CA ARG A 103 13.12 -8.10 4.82
C ARG A 103 12.42 -6.91 5.49
N LEU A 104 11.34 -7.16 6.22
CA LEU A 104 10.62 -6.12 6.96
C LEU A 104 11.47 -5.52 8.08
N ASP A 105 12.24 -6.34 8.81
CA ASP A 105 13.17 -5.88 9.83
C ASP A 105 14.26 -4.98 9.21
N HIS A 106 14.83 -5.40 8.08
CA HIS A 106 15.81 -4.58 7.36
C HIS A 106 15.26 -3.22 6.92
N VAL A 107 14.02 -3.19 6.40
CA VAL A 107 13.36 -1.93 6.06
C VAL A 107 13.11 -1.09 7.31
N ALA A 108 12.68 -1.68 8.42
CA ALA A 108 12.45 -0.96 9.68
C ALA A 108 13.73 -0.32 10.22
N GLU A 109 14.88 -1.00 10.12
CA GLU A 109 16.19 -0.44 10.49
C GLU A 109 16.55 0.79 9.66
N ARG A 110 16.26 0.78 8.35
CA ARG A 110 16.56 1.88 7.41
C ARG A 110 15.56 3.03 7.49
N CYS A 111 14.30 2.70 7.71
CA CYS A 111 13.19 3.65 7.73
C CYS A 111 12.88 4.16 9.14
N GLY A 112 13.54 3.66 10.18
CA GLY A 112 13.27 3.99 11.57
C GLY A 112 13.42 5.48 11.91
N PRO A 113 12.73 5.97 12.95
CA PRO A 113 12.68 7.40 13.29
C PRO A 113 14.04 7.98 13.72
N ALA A 114 14.94 7.15 14.24
CA ALA A 114 16.30 7.55 14.61
C ALA A 114 17.22 7.76 13.39
N ILE A 115 16.85 7.26 12.21
CA ILE A 115 17.66 7.41 11.00
C ILE A 115 17.46 8.83 10.42
N ALA A 116 18.56 9.51 10.13
CA ALA A 116 18.54 10.84 9.55
C ALA A 116 17.87 10.82 8.15
N THR A 117 17.16 11.91 7.80
CA THR A 117 16.33 11.99 6.58
C THR A 117 17.06 11.57 5.31
N TYR A 118 18.31 12.03 5.12
CA TYR A 118 19.10 11.75 3.91
C TYR A 118 19.45 10.26 3.72
N ASN A 119 19.42 9.46 4.78
CA ASN A 119 19.64 8.00 4.73
C ASN A 119 18.34 7.20 4.87
N ASN A 120 17.20 7.88 5.04
CA ASN A 120 15.93 7.25 5.31
C ASN A 120 15.02 7.41 4.08
N PRO A 121 14.80 6.33 3.31
CA PRO A 121 14.02 6.42 2.07
C PRO A 121 12.57 6.83 2.33
N ALA A 122 11.98 6.40 3.43
CA ALA A 122 10.61 6.78 3.78
C ALA A 122 10.47 8.25 4.19
N LYS A 123 11.41 8.81 4.96
CA LYS A 123 11.42 10.25 5.27
C LYS A 123 11.67 11.11 4.04
N THR A 124 12.55 10.64 3.14
CA THR A 124 12.79 11.30 1.85
C THR A 124 11.51 11.31 1.01
N LEU A 125 10.85 10.17 0.86
CA LEU A 125 9.58 10.07 0.15
C LEU A 125 8.48 10.91 0.81
N ALA A 126 8.38 10.94 2.14
CA ALA A 126 7.40 11.78 2.82
C ALA A 126 7.66 13.28 2.58
N ALA A 127 8.91 13.73 2.63
CA ALA A 127 9.29 15.12 2.36
C ALA A 127 8.98 15.50 0.90
N ASP A 128 9.26 14.60 -0.04
CA ASP A 128 8.94 14.75 -1.46
C ASP A 128 7.44 14.91 -1.73
N LEU A 129 6.58 14.37 -0.85
CA LEU A 129 5.11 14.38 -1.00
C LEU A 129 4.40 15.42 -0.12
N ALA A 130 5.12 16.16 0.72
CA ALA A 130 4.52 17.09 1.69
C ALA A 130 3.63 18.16 1.04
N ASP A 131 4.06 18.67 -0.12
CA ASP A 131 3.41 19.77 -0.85
C ASP A 131 3.07 19.40 -2.30
N ALA A 132 2.86 18.10 -2.56
CA ALA A 132 2.56 17.57 -3.89
C ALA A 132 1.31 16.69 -3.88
N LEU A 133 0.66 16.57 -5.05
CA LEU A 133 -0.33 15.53 -5.33
C LEU A 133 0.41 14.26 -5.78
N PRO A 134 0.40 13.17 -5.00
CA PRO A 134 1.02 11.93 -5.39
C PRO A 134 0.25 11.28 -6.54
N VAL A 135 0.95 11.00 -7.64
CA VAL A 135 0.47 10.21 -8.77
C VAL A 135 1.27 8.91 -8.80
N ILE A 136 0.69 7.85 -8.23
CA ILE A 136 1.34 6.56 -8.03
C ILE A 136 1.21 5.72 -9.31
N TRP A 137 2.33 5.49 -9.98
CA TRP A 137 2.42 4.61 -11.13
C TRP A 137 3.03 3.29 -10.71
N THR A 138 2.40 2.20 -11.12
CA THR A 138 2.81 0.84 -10.71
C THR A 138 3.18 0.02 -11.93
N GLU A 139 4.28 -0.72 -11.87
CA GLU A 139 4.66 -1.69 -12.89
C GLU A 139 4.99 -3.03 -12.24
N GLY A 140 4.25 -4.07 -12.63
CA GLY A 140 4.48 -5.44 -12.22
C GLY A 140 3.50 -6.01 -11.18
N PRO A 141 3.48 -7.35 -11.00
CA PRO A 141 2.50 -8.08 -10.21
C PRO A 141 2.41 -7.64 -8.74
N THR A 142 3.52 -7.20 -8.14
CA THR A 142 3.56 -6.83 -6.72
C THR A 142 3.38 -5.32 -6.50
N ALA A 143 3.74 -4.50 -7.49
CA ALA A 143 3.66 -3.05 -7.39
C ALA A 143 2.21 -2.53 -7.38
N GLY A 144 1.32 -3.13 -8.18
CA GLY A 144 -0.09 -2.72 -8.28
C GLY A 144 -0.83 -2.73 -6.93
N PRO A 145 -0.85 -3.86 -6.20
CA PRO A 145 -1.40 -3.92 -4.85
C PRO A 145 -0.73 -2.96 -3.86
N ALA A 146 0.59 -2.81 -3.91
CA ALA A 146 1.33 -1.89 -3.04
C ALA A 146 0.93 -0.42 -3.30
N GLY A 147 0.77 0.00 -4.55
CA GLY A 147 0.36 1.36 -4.91
C GLY A 147 -1.08 1.69 -4.49
N ARG A 148 -2.01 0.74 -4.63
CA ARG A 148 -3.38 0.89 -4.12
C ARG A 148 -3.41 1.04 -2.61
N ARG A 149 -2.64 0.22 -1.89
CA ARG A 149 -2.49 0.35 -0.44
C ARG A 149 -1.89 1.68 -0.05
N PHE A 150 -0.83 2.13 -0.73
CA PHE A 150 -0.19 3.40 -0.41
C PHE A 150 -1.16 4.57 -0.60
N THR A 151 -1.98 4.55 -1.67
CA THR A 151 -3.06 5.52 -1.88
C THR A 151 -4.04 5.54 -0.71
N ALA A 152 -4.48 4.37 -0.24
CA ALA A 152 -5.38 4.27 0.92
C ALA A 152 -4.70 4.77 2.21
N ALA A 153 -3.44 4.43 2.43
CA ALA A 153 -2.66 4.88 3.59
C ALA A 153 -2.46 6.40 3.61
N LEU A 154 -2.20 7.03 2.45
CA LEU A 154 -2.12 8.50 2.33
C LEU A 154 -3.45 9.17 2.70
N ALA A 155 -4.58 8.59 2.26
CA ALA A 155 -5.90 9.12 2.57
C ALA A 155 -6.29 8.91 4.05
N GLU A 156 -6.10 7.71 4.58
CA GLU A 156 -6.54 7.33 5.93
C GLU A 156 -5.62 7.85 7.03
N LEU A 157 -4.30 7.90 6.81
CA LEU A 157 -3.33 8.28 7.85
C LEU A 157 -2.94 9.75 7.75
N ALA A 158 -2.73 10.27 6.53
CA ALA A 158 -2.25 11.64 6.32
C ALA A 158 -3.33 12.61 5.84
N GLY A 159 -4.55 12.13 5.56
CA GLY A 159 -5.62 12.96 4.98
C GLY A 159 -5.29 13.51 3.60
N ARG A 160 -4.38 12.86 2.85
CA ARG A 160 -3.87 13.35 1.56
C ARG A 160 -4.52 12.61 0.40
N PRO A 161 -5.02 13.32 -0.64
CA PRO A 161 -5.48 12.68 -1.86
C PRO A 161 -4.28 12.12 -2.64
N ALA A 162 -4.49 11.02 -3.36
CA ALA A 162 -3.53 10.47 -4.31
C ALA A 162 -4.27 9.75 -5.44
N LEU A 163 -3.62 9.64 -6.59
CA LEU A 163 -4.10 8.87 -7.74
C LEU A 163 -3.20 7.65 -7.92
N THR A 164 -3.79 6.51 -8.31
CA THR A 164 -3.02 5.29 -8.61
C THR A 164 -3.45 4.67 -9.93
N ALA A 165 -2.49 4.25 -10.75
CA ALA A 165 -2.74 3.52 -11.98
C ALA A 165 -1.59 2.55 -12.32
N GLU A 166 -1.91 1.51 -13.06
CA GLU A 166 -0.94 0.53 -13.57
C GLU A 166 -0.39 1.00 -14.92
N LEU A 167 0.90 0.78 -15.17
CA LEU A 167 1.55 1.03 -16.44
C LEU A 167 1.30 -0.15 -17.42
N PRO A 168 1.12 0.11 -18.73
CA PRO A 168 1.26 1.41 -19.41
C PRO A 168 0.01 2.31 -19.41
N GLU A 169 -1.14 1.84 -18.94
CA GLU A 169 -2.43 2.56 -19.00
C GLU A 169 -2.37 3.93 -18.28
N ALA A 170 -1.57 4.02 -17.21
CA ALA A 170 -1.33 5.25 -16.47
C ALA A 170 -0.82 6.41 -17.36
N LEU A 171 -0.06 6.12 -18.43
CA LEU A 171 0.47 7.13 -19.34
C LEU A 171 -0.66 7.88 -20.04
N ALA A 172 -1.65 7.15 -20.56
CA ALA A 172 -2.81 7.75 -21.19
C ALA A 172 -3.71 8.43 -20.15
N ALA A 173 -4.00 7.74 -19.04
CA ALA A 173 -4.92 8.21 -18.00
C ALA A 173 -4.47 9.52 -17.33
N HIS A 174 -3.16 9.74 -17.18
CA HIS A 174 -2.61 10.90 -16.48
C HIS A 174 -1.92 11.92 -17.40
N SER A 175 -1.83 11.69 -18.71
CA SER A 175 -1.23 12.64 -19.67
C SER A 175 -1.76 14.07 -19.52
N VAL A 176 -3.09 14.24 -19.60
CA VAL A 176 -3.74 15.56 -19.49
C VAL A 176 -3.57 16.17 -18.10
N LEU A 177 -3.54 15.34 -17.06
CA LEU A 177 -3.31 15.75 -15.67
C LEU A 177 -1.91 16.39 -15.53
N LEU A 178 -0.89 15.75 -16.10
CA LEU A 178 0.50 16.22 -16.07
C LEU A 178 0.77 17.43 -16.98
N SER A 179 -0.06 17.66 -18.01
CA SER A 179 0.01 18.87 -18.84
C SER A 179 -0.84 20.03 -18.34
N GLY A 180 -1.63 19.83 -17.27
CA GLY A 180 -2.66 20.75 -16.81
C GLY A 180 -2.23 21.63 -15.64
N ALA A 181 -3.20 22.04 -14.80
CA ALA A 181 -2.96 22.91 -13.64
C ALA A 181 -2.05 22.30 -12.57
N LEU A 182 -1.79 21.00 -12.62
CA LEU A 182 -0.90 20.28 -11.71
C LEU A 182 0.52 20.13 -12.27
N ALA A 183 0.79 20.62 -13.48
CA ALA A 183 2.13 20.62 -14.04
C ALA A 183 3.03 21.57 -13.23
N ALA A 184 4.29 21.17 -12.98
CA ALA A 184 5.23 22.02 -12.25
C ALA A 184 5.47 23.38 -12.94
N GLY A 185 5.34 23.43 -14.27
CA GLY A 185 5.44 24.65 -15.07
C GLY A 185 4.10 25.34 -15.40
N ALA A 186 3.00 25.01 -14.72
CA ALA A 186 1.68 25.58 -15.00
C ALA A 186 1.60 27.10 -14.76
N ASP A 187 2.50 27.66 -13.96
CA ASP A 187 2.58 29.08 -13.67
C ASP A 187 3.97 29.65 -14.07
N PRO A 188 4.08 30.33 -15.22
CA PRO A 188 5.37 30.83 -15.73
C PRO A 188 5.96 31.97 -14.88
N ASP A 189 5.17 32.61 -14.02
CA ASP A 189 5.63 33.68 -13.14
C ASP A 189 6.11 33.17 -11.77
N ASP A 190 5.96 31.87 -11.49
CA ASP A 190 6.17 31.27 -10.17
C ASP A 190 7.62 31.42 -9.66
N PHE A 191 8.60 31.46 -10.56
CA PHE A 191 10.01 31.70 -10.23
C PHE A 191 10.29 33.13 -9.72
N PHE A 192 9.46 34.10 -10.12
CA PHE A 192 9.63 35.52 -9.75
C PHE A 192 8.64 35.97 -8.67
N ARG A 193 7.76 35.09 -8.20
CA ARG A 193 6.75 35.43 -7.19
C ARG A 193 7.32 35.45 -5.78
N ASP A 194 7.01 36.52 -5.06
CA ASP A 194 7.36 36.68 -3.65
C ASP A 194 6.30 36.00 -2.77
N ARG A 195 6.55 34.76 -2.36
CA ARG A 195 5.55 33.87 -1.72
C ARG A 195 5.49 34.00 -0.20
N VAL A 196 5.46 35.22 0.33
CA VAL A 196 5.38 35.43 1.79
C VAL A 196 3.98 35.16 2.34
N GLU A 197 2.92 35.38 1.55
CA GLU A 197 1.52 35.30 2.01
C GLU A 197 0.60 34.41 1.15
N GLU A 198 1.11 33.77 0.08
CA GLU A 198 0.32 32.96 -0.85
C GLU A 198 0.48 31.45 -0.60
N ALA A 199 -0.62 30.71 -0.73
CA ALA A 199 -0.59 29.25 -0.65
C ALA A 199 0.12 28.66 -1.88
N GLN A 200 1.05 27.73 -1.65
CA GLN A 200 1.78 27.08 -2.74
C GLN A 200 0.82 26.31 -3.65
N ALA A 201 0.97 26.51 -4.97
CA ALA A 201 0.21 25.74 -5.94
C ALA A 201 0.57 24.25 -5.84
N LEU A 202 -0.46 23.41 -5.72
CA LEU A 202 -0.28 21.96 -5.67
C LEU A 202 0.18 21.47 -7.05
N HIS A 203 1.31 20.77 -7.09
CA HIS A 203 1.84 20.15 -8.31
C HIS A 203 1.78 18.63 -8.20
N ALA A 204 1.65 17.95 -9.33
CA ALA A 204 1.77 16.51 -9.38
C ALA A 204 3.22 16.09 -9.11
N ARG A 205 3.38 15.00 -8.37
CA ARG A 205 4.64 14.26 -8.27
C ARG A 205 4.38 12.80 -8.55
N VAL A 206 5.12 12.24 -9.50
CA VAL A 206 5.02 10.81 -9.82
C VAL A 206 5.75 10.00 -8.74
N VAL A 207 5.09 8.98 -8.22
CA VAL A 207 5.72 7.93 -7.42
C VAL A 207 5.68 6.65 -8.22
N LEU A 208 6.83 6.23 -8.74
CA LEU A 208 6.97 5.06 -9.60
C LEU A 208 7.36 3.86 -8.74
N LEU A 209 6.39 3.00 -8.45
CA LEU A 209 6.59 1.73 -7.76
C LEU A 209 6.75 0.63 -8.78
N ARG A 210 7.84 -0.12 -8.71
CA ARG A 210 8.13 -1.16 -9.69
C ARG A 210 8.66 -2.38 -9.00
N ASP A 211 8.14 -3.54 -9.38
CA ASP A 211 8.95 -4.74 -9.27
C ASP A 211 9.85 -4.88 -10.51
N ARG A 212 10.77 -5.82 -10.46
CA ARG A 212 11.67 -6.06 -11.59
C ARG A 212 10.95 -6.95 -12.60
N PRO A 213 10.57 -6.44 -13.78
CA PRO A 213 9.76 -7.21 -14.72
C PRO A 213 10.54 -8.42 -15.26
N THR A 214 9.99 -9.61 -15.07
CA THR A 214 10.42 -10.82 -15.77
C THR A 214 9.91 -10.78 -17.21
N GLY A 215 10.69 -10.22 -18.15
CA GLY A 215 10.31 -10.25 -19.57
C GLY A 215 10.89 -9.16 -20.46
N GLY A 216 11.59 -8.16 -19.92
CA GLY A 216 12.36 -7.18 -20.70
C GLY A 216 11.56 -6.09 -21.42
N LEU A 217 10.22 -6.17 -21.45
CA LEU A 217 9.36 -5.08 -21.88
C LEU A 217 8.91 -4.29 -20.64
N SER A 218 9.28 -3.02 -20.59
CA SER A 218 8.94 -2.10 -19.50
C SER A 218 8.43 -0.79 -20.09
N ALA A 219 7.35 -0.28 -19.51
CA ALA A 219 6.78 1.04 -19.77
C ALA A 219 7.46 2.13 -18.94
N ALA A 220 8.31 1.78 -17.96
CA ALA A 220 9.00 2.75 -17.12
C ALA A 220 9.88 3.77 -17.87
N PRO A 221 10.60 3.42 -18.95
CA PRO A 221 11.30 4.42 -19.76
C PRO A 221 10.32 5.46 -20.34
N ALA A 222 9.19 5.02 -20.89
CA ALA A 222 8.16 5.92 -21.42
C ALA A 222 7.48 6.75 -20.32
N ALA A 223 7.32 6.17 -19.12
CA ALA A 223 6.84 6.88 -17.94
C ALA A 223 7.78 8.03 -17.54
N ARG A 224 9.09 7.76 -17.47
CA ARG A 224 10.11 8.79 -17.19
C ARG A 224 10.12 9.86 -18.26
N GLU A 225 10.02 9.47 -19.54
CA GLU A 225 9.95 10.41 -20.65
C GLU A 225 8.71 11.31 -20.56
N LEU A 226 7.53 10.75 -20.26
CA LEU A 226 6.30 11.52 -20.09
C LEU A 226 6.41 12.52 -18.94
N ALA A 227 6.87 12.07 -17.77
CA ALA A 227 7.05 12.95 -16.62
C ALA A 227 8.08 14.05 -16.90
N LEU A 228 9.21 13.72 -17.54
CA LEU A 228 10.22 14.70 -17.96
C LEU A 228 9.66 15.72 -18.96
N SER A 229 8.85 15.28 -19.93
CA SER A 229 8.24 16.17 -20.94
C SER A 229 7.27 17.21 -20.36
N HIS A 230 6.85 17.00 -19.11
CA HIS A 230 5.96 17.88 -18.35
C HIS A 230 6.62 18.45 -17.07
N ASP A 231 7.95 18.38 -16.96
CA ASP A 231 8.73 18.83 -15.80
C ASP A 231 8.20 18.28 -14.46
N THR A 232 7.61 17.09 -14.49
CA THR A 232 7.03 16.44 -13.31
C THR A 232 8.10 15.64 -12.58
N ALA A 233 8.33 15.96 -11.30
CA ALA A 233 9.28 15.23 -10.47
C ALA A 233 8.86 13.77 -10.25
N ILE A 234 9.84 12.87 -10.15
CA ILE A 234 9.64 11.43 -9.94
C ILE A 234 10.39 10.99 -8.69
N SER A 235 9.69 10.29 -7.79
CA SER A 235 10.31 9.42 -6.77
C SER A 235 10.15 7.98 -7.19
N GLU A 236 11.23 7.22 -7.26
CA GLU A 236 11.21 5.81 -7.68
C GLU A 236 11.47 4.89 -6.49
N LEU A 237 10.70 3.81 -6.43
CA LEU A 237 10.91 2.74 -5.47
C LEU A 237 11.11 1.43 -6.23
N GLU A 238 12.34 0.92 -6.15
CA GLU A 238 12.73 -0.37 -6.71
C GLU A 238 13.28 -1.25 -5.58
N PRO A 239 12.57 -2.33 -5.21
CA PRO A 239 13.03 -3.24 -4.17
C PRO A 239 14.34 -3.94 -4.50
N GLU A 240 15.02 -4.38 -3.45
CA GLU A 240 16.19 -5.24 -3.60
C GLU A 240 15.83 -6.61 -4.19
N GLU A 241 16.85 -7.41 -4.52
CA GLU A 241 16.63 -8.75 -5.06
C GLU A 241 15.96 -9.65 -4.02
N GLY A 242 14.91 -10.36 -4.44
CA GLY A 242 14.14 -11.25 -3.59
C GLY A 242 13.01 -11.94 -4.36
N GLY A 243 12.29 -12.83 -3.67
CA GLY A 243 11.04 -13.39 -4.19
C GLY A 243 9.91 -12.36 -4.22
N GLU A 244 8.79 -12.70 -4.87
CA GLU A 244 7.63 -11.81 -4.99
C GLU A 244 7.11 -11.31 -3.64
N LEU A 245 7.07 -12.16 -2.62
CA LEU A 245 6.63 -11.78 -1.28
C LEU A 245 7.60 -10.79 -0.59
N GLU A 246 8.91 -10.94 -0.78
CA GLU A 246 9.93 -10.03 -0.23
C GLU A 246 9.82 -8.65 -0.90
N THR A 247 9.70 -8.64 -2.22
CA THR A 247 9.52 -7.43 -3.05
C THR A 247 8.25 -6.67 -2.66
N LEU A 248 7.13 -7.38 -2.51
CA LEU A 248 5.87 -6.81 -2.03
C LEU A 248 6.00 -6.22 -0.62
N ALA A 249 6.63 -6.97 0.29
CA ALA A 249 6.83 -6.56 1.67
C ALA A 249 7.69 -5.29 1.79
N GLU A 250 8.77 -5.21 1.02
CA GLU A 250 9.67 -4.06 0.99
C GLU A 250 8.94 -2.80 0.51
N MET A 251 8.20 -2.88 -0.60
CA MET A 251 7.44 -1.74 -1.12
C MET A 251 6.42 -1.25 -0.10
N ILE A 252 5.60 -2.18 0.42
CA ILE A 252 4.57 -1.86 1.40
C ILE A 252 5.20 -1.19 2.63
N ALA A 253 6.25 -1.77 3.20
CA ALA A 253 6.86 -1.24 4.41
C ALA A 253 7.42 0.18 4.20
N ILE A 254 8.13 0.44 3.10
CA ILE A 254 8.66 1.77 2.80
C ILE A 254 7.53 2.78 2.62
N THR A 255 6.48 2.42 1.87
CA THR A 255 5.32 3.31 1.65
C THR A 255 4.49 3.55 2.92
N ASP A 256 4.36 2.54 3.78
CA ASP A 256 3.68 2.63 5.07
C ASP A 256 4.44 3.58 6.01
N PHE A 257 5.77 3.47 6.10
CA PHE A 257 6.60 4.43 6.83
C PHE A 257 6.47 5.84 6.25
N ALA A 258 6.46 6.00 4.92
CA ALA A 258 6.34 7.30 4.28
C ALA A 258 4.98 7.96 4.59
N ALA A 259 3.88 7.19 4.55
CA ALA A 259 2.55 7.68 4.92
C ALA A 259 2.50 8.13 6.39
N VAL A 260 3.11 7.36 7.31
CA VAL A 260 3.20 7.73 8.73
C VAL A 260 4.03 9.00 8.93
N TYR A 261 5.19 9.13 8.26
CA TYR A 261 5.99 10.35 8.36
C TYR A 261 5.27 11.57 7.80
N LEU A 262 4.52 11.39 6.71
CA LEU A 262 3.71 12.46 6.12
C LEU A 262 2.60 12.90 7.08
N ALA A 263 1.91 11.95 7.72
CA ALA A 263 0.88 12.23 8.72
C ALA A 263 1.45 13.00 9.92
N LEU A 264 2.61 12.57 10.44
CA LEU A 264 3.32 13.25 11.53
C LEU A 264 3.73 14.68 11.14
N ALA A 265 4.17 14.89 9.90
CA ALA A 265 4.56 16.20 9.40
C ALA A 265 3.37 17.14 9.18
N SER A 266 2.21 16.61 8.79
CA SER A 266 0.98 17.39 8.58
C SER A 266 0.17 17.63 9.86
N GLY A 267 0.50 16.97 10.97
CA GLY A 267 -0.27 17.02 12.22
C GLY A 267 -1.67 16.41 12.08
N ALA A 268 -1.81 15.43 11.18
CA ALA A 268 -3.05 14.69 10.94
C ALA A 268 -3.31 13.65 12.04
#